data_AF-A0A523GTJ8-F1
#
_entry.id   AF-A0A523GTJ8-F1
#
_cell.length_a   1.000
_cell.length_b   1.000
_cell.length_c   1.000
_cell.angle_alpha   90.00
_cell.angle_beta   90.00
_cell.angle_gamma   90.00
#
_symmetry.space_group_name_H-M   'P 1'
#
loop_
_entity.id
_entity.type
_entity.pdbx_description
1 polymer ?
#
loop_
_entity_poly.entity_id
_entity_poly.type
_entity_poly.pdbx_seq_one_letter_code
_entity_poly.pdbx_strand_id
1 'polypeptide(L)' 'KLRNYLLSGESIVIHCLGGLGRTGTIAGRLLVELGVDAETAIQRIRAARRGTIQTVIQEAYVRSCKPVITEDE' A
#
# COMPACT_ATOMS: atom_id res chain seq x y z
N LYS A 1 13.64 -0.05 5.29
CA LYS A 1 13.52 1.36 5.78
C LYS A 1 12.06 1.73 6.03
N LEU A 2 11.23 2.04 5.01
CA LEU A 2 9.82 2.42 5.25
C LEU A 2 9.02 1.35 6.02
N ARG A 3 9.17 0.07 5.66
CA ARG A 3 8.53 -1.04 6.39
C ARG A 3 8.98 -1.09 7.85
N ASN A 4 10.29 -0.99 8.08
CA ASN A 4 10.86 -1.02 9.44
C ASN A 4 10.30 0.11 10.30
N TYR A 5 10.14 1.33 9.76
CA TYR A 5 9.49 2.42 10.48
C TYR A 5 8.04 2.08 10.85
N LEU A 6 7.27 1.51 9.92
CA LEU A 6 5.90 1.07 10.22
C LEU A 6 5.87 -0.07 11.26
N LEU A 7 6.82 -1.00 11.20
CA LEU A 7 6.95 -2.11 12.17
C LEU A 7 7.43 -1.64 13.55
N SER A 8 8.20 -0.55 13.63
CA SER A 8 8.59 0.08 14.90
C SER A 8 7.49 0.97 15.49
N GLY A 9 6.31 1.04 14.85
CA GLY A 9 5.20 1.87 15.29
C GLY A 9 5.32 3.35 14.90
N GLU A 10 6.31 3.71 14.08
CA GLU A 10 6.44 5.05 13.54
C GLU A 10 5.43 5.32 12.42
N SER A 11 5.16 6.61 12.18
CA SER A 11 4.24 7.06 11.13
C SER A 11 5.01 7.66 9.95
N ILE A 12 4.53 7.39 8.74
CA ILE A 12 5.08 7.98 7.50
C ILE A 12 3.99 8.75 6.76
N VAL A 13 4.40 9.82 6.06
CA VAL A 13 3.52 10.57 5.16
C VAL A 13 3.90 10.26 3.71
N ILE A 14 2.92 9.87 2.91
CA ILE A 14 3.09 9.61 1.47
C ILE A 14 2.21 10.59 0.71
N HIS A 15 2.79 11.31 -0.25
CA HIS A 15 2.02 12.20 -1.13
C HIS A 15 2.49 12.12 -2.58
N CYS A 16 1.65 12.63 -3.47
CA CYS A 16 2.04 12.96 -4.83
C CYS A 16 1.44 14.34 -5.15
N LEU A 17 1.08 14.62 -6.40
CA LEU A 17 0.42 15.89 -6.73
C LEU A 17 -1.01 15.95 -6.17
N GLY A 18 -1.84 14.96 -6.50
CA GLY A 18 -3.26 14.92 -6.06
C GLY A 18 -3.56 13.99 -4.88
N GLY A 19 -2.58 13.17 -4.45
CA GLY A 19 -2.78 12.23 -3.35
C GLY A 19 -3.68 11.02 -3.66
N LEU A 20 -4.04 10.77 -4.93
CA LEU A 20 -5.01 9.74 -5.31
C LEU A 20 -4.36 8.54 -6.02
N GLY A 21 -3.63 8.76 -7.11
CA GLY A 21 -3.00 7.69 -7.89
C GLY A 21 -1.80 7.06 -7.19
N ARG A 22 -0.61 7.64 -7.42
CA ARG A 22 0.67 7.12 -6.89
C ARG A 22 0.68 6.96 -5.38
N THR A 23 0.04 7.87 -4.65
CA THR A 23 -0.07 7.79 -3.19
C THR A 23 -0.80 6.51 -2.76
N GLY A 24 -1.97 6.25 -3.33
CA GLY A 24 -2.71 5.01 -3.07
C GLY A 24 -1.94 3.77 -3.51
N THR A 25 -1.26 3.84 -4.66
CA THR A 25 -0.45 2.72 -5.18
C THR A 25 0.69 2.34 -4.24
N ILE A 26 1.46 3.31 -3.73
CA ILE A 26 2.56 3.05 -2.80
C ILE A 26 2.05 2.59 -1.44
N ALA A 27 0.96 3.17 -0.93
CA ALA A 27 0.30 2.68 0.28
C ALA A 27 -0.16 1.22 0.12
N GLY A 28 -0.71 0.86 -1.05
CA GLY A 28 -1.19 -0.49 -1.37
C GLY A 28 -0.06 -1.49 -1.41
N ARG A 29 1.04 -1.13 -2.07
CA ARG A 29 2.26 -1.91 -2.07
C ARG A 29 2.76 -2.16 -0.64
N LEU A 30 2.83 -1.14 0.20
CA LEU A 30 3.32 -1.30 1.57
C LEU A 30 2.42 -2.25 2.38
N LEU A 31 1.10 -2.13 2.28
CA LEU A 31 0.18 -3.06 2.93
C LEU A 31 0.41 -4.51 2.48
N VAL A 32 0.58 -4.73 1.17
CA VAL A 32 0.84 -6.08 0.63
C VAL A 32 2.19 -6.63 1.10
N GLU A 33 3.22 -5.80 1.08
CA GLU A 33 4.55 -6.20 1.53
C GLU A 33 4.60 -6.50 3.03
N LEU A 34 3.66 -5.94 3.82
CA LEU A 34 3.44 -6.21 5.25
C LEU A 34 2.46 -7.36 5.50
N GLY A 35 2.03 -8.10 4.47
CA GLY A 35 1.24 -9.33 4.61
C GLY A 35 -0.27 -9.20 4.40
N VAL A 36 -0.78 -8.01 4.05
CA VAL A 36 -2.20 -7.85 3.69
C VAL A 36 -2.44 -8.36 2.28
N ASP A 37 -3.52 -9.10 2.03
CA ASP A 37 -3.85 -9.49 0.66
C ASP A 37 -4.14 -8.26 -0.22
N ALA A 38 -3.81 -8.36 -1.52
CA ALA A 38 -3.83 -7.19 -2.41
C ALA A 38 -5.22 -6.58 -2.59
N GLU A 39 -6.28 -7.38 -2.59
CA GLU A 39 -7.63 -6.87 -2.79
C GLU A 39 -8.13 -6.15 -1.52
N THR A 40 -7.88 -6.72 -0.35
CA THR A 40 -8.10 -6.06 0.94
C THR A 40 -7.28 -4.79 1.07
N ALA A 41 -6.02 -4.77 0.60
CA ALA A 41 -5.20 -3.56 0.61
C ALA A 41 -5.84 -2.43 -0.22
N ILE A 42 -6.31 -2.74 -1.43
CA ILE A 42 -7.02 -1.78 -2.31
C ILE A 42 -8.29 -1.29 -1.63
N GLN A 43 -9.09 -2.19 -1.06
CA GLN A 43 -10.34 -1.84 -0.38
C GLN A 43 -10.10 -0.94 0.83
N ARG A 44 -9.13 -1.28 1.69
CA ARG A 44 -8.77 -0.48 2.87
C ARG A 44 -8.32 0.92 2.49
N ILE A 45 -7.52 1.06 1.44
CA ILE A 45 -7.06 2.38 0.96
C ILE A 45 -8.21 3.21 0.42
N ARG A 46 -9.11 2.61 -0.37
CA ARG A 46 -10.31 3.29 -0.87
C ARG A 46 -11.30 3.66 0.24
N ALA A 47 -11.38 2.84 1.29
CA ALA A 47 -12.18 3.14 2.48
C ALA A 47 -11.58 4.32 3.26
N ALA A 48 -10.24 4.36 3.43
CA ALA A 48 -9.55 5.47 4.09
C ALA A 48 -9.62 6.78 3.27
N ARG A 49 -9.57 6.69 1.94
CA ARG A 49 -9.74 7.83 1.04
C ARG A 49 -10.34 7.40 -0.29
N ARG A 50 -11.60 7.77 -0.51
CA ARG A 50 -12.32 7.44 -1.75
C ARG A 50 -11.58 7.98 -2.98
N GLY A 51 -11.50 7.14 -4.03
CA GLY A 51 -10.91 7.51 -5.32
C GLY A 51 -9.38 7.31 -5.43
N THR A 52 -8.74 6.75 -4.41
CA THR A 52 -7.33 6.32 -4.50
C THR A 52 -7.18 5.05 -5.34
N ILE A 53 -6.00 4.87 -5.96
CA ILE A 53 -5.73 3.79 -6.93
C ILE A 53 -6.69 3.94 -8.11
N GLN A 54 -6.37 4.93 -8.95
CA GLN A 54 -7.26 5.54 -9.93
C GLN A 54 -7.37 4.75 -11.24
N THR A 55 -6.38 3.91 -11.56
CA THR A 55 -6.31 3.21 -12.84
C THR A 55 -6.14 1.72 -12.66
N VAL A 56 -6.60 0.96 -13.65
CA VAL A 56 -6.50 -0.50 -13.68
C VAL A 56 -5.03 -0.96 -13.62
N ILE A 57 -4.11 -0.19 -14.22
CA ILE A 57 -2.67 -0.47 -14.16
C ILE A 57 -2.13 -0.30 -12.73
N GLN A 58 -2.63 0.68 -11.96
CA GLN A 58 -2.24 0.85 -10.56
C GLN A 58 -2.77 -0.28 -9.68
N GLU A 59 -4.00 -0.75 -9.93
CA GLU A 59 -4.52 -1.94 -9.24
C GLU A 59 -3.71 -3.18 -9.59
N ALA A 60 -3.43 -3.41 -10.88
CA ALA A 60 -2.62 -4.53 -11.34
C ALA A 60 -1.22 -4.52 -10.71
N TYR A 61 -0.62 -3.34 -10.56
CA TYR A 61 0.63 -3.18 -9.84
C TYR A 61 0.52 -3.64 -8.38
N VAL A 62 -0.51 -3.19 -7.64
CA VAL A 62 -0.73 -3.62 -6.25
C VAL A 62 -0.96 -5.14 -6.18
N ARG A 63 -1.76 -5.71 -7.09
CA ARG A 63 -2.00 -7.16 -7.18
C ARG A 63 -0.74 -7.97 -7.52
N SER A 64 0.25 -7.36 -8.17
CA SER A 64 1.53 -8.00 -8.49
C SER A 64 2.55 -7.96 -7.34
N CYS A 65 2.28 -7.13 -6.31
CA CYS A 65 3.14 -7.04 -5.14
C CYS A 65 3.07 -8.34 -4.33
N LYS A 66 4.14 -8.64 -3.59
CA LYS A 66 4.24 -9.83 -2.74
C LYS A 66 4.65 -9.43 -1.32
N PRO A 67 4.26 -10.22 -0.30
CA PRO A 67 4.83 -10.10 1.03
C PRO A 67 6.36 -10.09 0.97
N VAL A 68 6.96 -9.18 1.73
CA VAL A 68 8.43 -9.10 1.89
C VAL A 68 8.81 -9.44 3.33
N ILE A 69 7.86 -9.33 4.25
CA ILE A 69 7.97 -9.99 5.54
C ILE A 69 7.54 -11.44 5.30
N THR A 70 8.51 -12.31 5.03
CA THR A 70 8.38 -13.70 5.46
C THR A 70 8.39 -13.69 6.98
N GLU A 71 7.57 -14.55 7.60
CA GLU A 71 7.79 -14.91 8.99
C GLU A 71 9.28 -15.29 9.12
N ASP A 72 10.08 -14.42 9.73
CA ASP A 72 11.46 -14.73 10.07
C ASP A 72 11.41 -15.34 11.48
N GLU A 73 11.83 -16.62 11.52
CA GLU A 73 11.91 -17.60 12.63
C GLU A 73 10.70 -18.53 12.85
#